data_AF-A0A099KX77-F1
#
_entry.id   AF-A0A099KX77-F1
#
_cell.length_a   1.000
_cell.length_b   1.000
_cell.length_c   1.000
_cell.angle_alpha   90.00
_cell.angle_beta   90.00
_cell.angle_gamma   90.00
#
_symmetry.space_group_name_H-M   'P 1'
#
loop_
_entity.id
_entity.type
_entity.pdbx_description
1 polymer ?
#
loop_
_entity_poly.entity_id
_entity_poly.type
_entity_poly.pdbx_seq_one_letter_code
_entity_poly.pdbx_strand_id
1 'polypeptide(L)'
;MNNPVIYHTAFDFSKVKTYSFYLNDSDFFDSQSLSYAQRNRIEIAIEKSLNAQKFEYSNLNDADIIVTYYLVKGKRQDYQNYNKVVLFCPHCLKANTWQQDNNEWAIYPGGLIIDLVDPKRHRSVWRSIYPLDFEAKDNSTTQNEKTMEAVNTMLTQYPRN
;
A
#
# COMPACT_ATOMS: atom_id res chain seq x y z
N MET A 1 3.53 -17.68 -3.76
CA MET A 1 2.63 -17.15 -2.71
C MET A 1 1.62 -16.25 -3.38
N ASN A 2 0.34 -16.38 -3.04
CA ASN A 2 -0.69 -15.49 -3.57
C ASN A 2 -0.51 -14.12 -2.92
N ASN A 3 -0.34 -13.08 -3.73
CA ASN A 3 -0.35 -11.68 -3.30
C ASN A 3 -1.75 -11.13 -3.59
N PRO A 4 -2.70 -11.22 -2.65
CA PRO A 4 -4.07 -10.81 -2.93
C PRO A 4 -4.12 -9.29 -3.15
N VAL A 5 -4.80 -8.91 -4.22
CA VAL A 5 -5.14 -7.52 -4.53
C VAL A 5 -6.65 -7.36 -4.47
N ILE A 6 -7.08 -6.27 -3.86
CA ILE A 6 -8.48 -5.87 -3.76
C ILE A 6 -8.60 -4.44 -4.22
N TYR A 7 -9.54 -4.16 -5.12
CA TYR A 7 -9.71 -2.82 -5.65
C TYR A 7 -11.17 -2.49 -5.98
N HIS A 8 -11.47 -1.19 -6.02
CA HIS A 8 -12.80 -0.66 -6.25
C HIS A 8 -13.03 -0.44 -7.75
N THR A 9 -13.79 -1.30 -8.42
CA THR A 9 -14.03 -1.29 -9.88
C THR A 9 -14.69 -0.02 -10.41
N ALA A 10 -15.41 0.73 -9.56
CA ALA A 10 -15.96 2.04 -9.96
C ALA A 10 -14.95 3.21 -9.88
N PHE A 11 -13.72 2.97 -9.43
CA PHE A 11 -12.63 3.93 -9.54
C PHE A 11 -11.93 3.74 -10.89
N ASP A 12 -11.70 4.84 -11.61
CA ASP A 12 -11.15 4.81 -12.96
C ASP A 12 -9.61 4.87 -12.90
N PHE A 13 -9.00 3.70 -12.74
CA PHE A 13 -7.54 3.54 -12.67
C PHE A 13 -6.82 3.98 -13.95
N SER A 14 -7.49 3.99 -15.10
CA SER A 14 -6.90 4.39 -16.39
C SER A 14 -6.51 5.87 -16.45
N LYS A 15 -7.14 6.70 -15.60
CA LYS A 15 -6.95 8.15 -15.57
C LYS A 15 -5.83 8.61 -14.64
N VAL A 16 -5.35 7.74 -13.77
CA VAL A 16 -4.34 8.09 -12.77
C VAL A 16 -2.98 8.18 -13.44
N LYS A 17 -2.30 9.30 -13.23
CA LYS A 17 -0.93 9.54 -13.71
C LYS A 17 -0.01 9.97 -12.60
N THR A 18 -0.52 10.70 -11.61
CA THR A 18 0.30 11.26 -10.54
C THR A 18 0.04 10.59 -9.21
N TYR A 19 1.08 10.52 -8.37
CA TYR A 19 0.98 10.03 -7.01
C TYR A 19 1.76 10.90 -6.02
N SER A 20 1.37 10.81 -4.75
CA SER A 20 2.11 11.39 -3.63
C SER A 20 2.12 10.44 -2.44
N PHE A 21 2.94 10.75 -1.44
CA PHE A 21 2.84 10.17 -0.09
C PHE A 21 2.19 11.18 0.87
N TYR A 22 1.65 10.71 1.99
CA TYR A 22 1.29 11.59 3.10
C TYR A 22 2.55 12.22 3.73
N LEU A 23 2.39 13.42 4.30
CA LEU A 23 3.47 14.12 4.99
C LEU A 23 3.79 13.46 6.35
N ASN A 24 5.04 13.65 6.79
CA ASN A 24 5.61 13.03 8.00
C ASN A 24 4.96 13.47 9.33
N ASP A 25 4.12 14.50 9.32
CA ASP A 25 3.44 15.08 10.49
C ASP A 25 1.93 14.80 10.51
N SER A 26 1.45 13.94 9.60
CA SER A 26 0.03 13.55 9.56
C SER A 26 -0.29 12.45 10.58
N ASP A 27 -1.56 12.37 11.03
CA ASP A 27 -2.08 11.26 11.86
C ASP A 27 -1.76 9.87 11.26
N PHE A 28 -1.52 9.85 9.96
CA PHE A 28 -1.07 8.69 9.22
C PHE A 28 0.35 8.23 9.62
N PHE A 29 1.30 9.15 9.81
CA PHE A 29 2.69 8.86 10.15
C PHE A 29 2.83 8.05 11.44
N ASP A 30 2.04 8.40 12.46
CA ASP A 30 2.03 7.73 13.77
C ASP A 30 1.43 6.32 13.68
N SER A 31 0.48 6.10 12.77
CA SER A 31 -0.18 4.80 12.59
C SER A 31 0.73 3.71 12.00
N GLN A 32 1.79 4.10 11.28
CA GLN A 32 2.63 3.16 10.53
C GLN A 32 3.65 2.41 11.40
N SER A 33 3.94 2.86 12.62
CA SER A 33 4.86 2.19 13.56
C SER A 33 6.20 1.74 12.95
N LEU A 34 6.73 2.44 11.94
CA LEU A 34 7.97 2.07 11.22
C LEU A 34 9.14 2.98 11.64
N SER A 35 10.36 2.44 11.67
CA SER A 35 11.57 3.27 11.80
C SER A 35 11.82 4.08 10.53
N TYR A 36 12.53 5.21 10.65
CA TYR A 36 12.86 6.06 9.50
C TYR A 36 13.52 5.29 8.35
N ALA A 37 14.47 4.40 8.67
CA ALA A 37 15.16 3.58 7.68
C ALA A 37 14.22 2.59 6.95
N GLN A 38 13.25 2.02 7.66
CA GLN A 38 12.26 1.13 7.05
C GLN A 38 11.32 1.90 6.13
N ARG A 39 10.87 3.09 6.54
CA ARG A 39 10.02 3.97 5.72
C ARG A 39 10.72 4.37 4.43
N ASN A 40 11.93 4.91 4.55
CA ASN A 40 12.72 5.33 3.40
C ASN A 40 12.94 4.19 2.40
N ARG A 41 13.20 2.97 2.89
CA ARG A 41 13.32 1.78 2.02
C ARG A 41 12.03 1.47 1.26
N ILE A 42 10.88 1.53 1.94
CA ILE A 42 9.57 1.25 1.33
C ILE A 42 9.22 2.35 0.31
N GLU A 43 9.40 3.62 0.67
CA GLU A 43 9.09 4.75 -0.23
C GLU A 43 9.96 4.73 -1.47
N ILE A 44 11.28 4.54 -1.35
CA ILE A 44 12.18 4.41 -2.51
C ILE A 44 11.76 3.23 -3.41
N ALA A 45 11.33 2.12 -2.81
CA ALA A 45 10.86 0.97 -3.57
C ALA A 45 9.55 1.26 -4.32
N ILE A 46 8.62 1.98 -3.68
CA ILE A 46 7.37 2.41 -4.29
C ILE A 46 7.66 3.36 -5.45
N GLU A 47 8.49 4.38 -5.22
CA GLU A 47 8.87 5.35 -6.25
C GLU A 47 9.49 4.67 -7.46
N LYS A 48 10.46 3.78 -7.25
CA LYS A 48 11.08 3.04 -8.36
C LYS A 48 10.08 2.22 -9.15
N SER A 49 9.17 1.52 -8.47
CA SER A 49 8.14 0.69 -9.11
C SER A 49 7.15 1.54 -9.92
N LEU A 50 6.65 2.64 -9.34
CA LEU A 50 5.71 3.55 -10.00
C LEU A 50 6.35 4.31 -11.16
N ASN A 51 7.59 4.78 -11.00
CA ASN A 51 8.36 5.41 -12.07
C ASN A 51 8.60 4.46 -13.25
N ALA A 52 8.91 3.19 -12.98
CA ALA A 52 9.04 2.17 -14.04
C ALA A 52 7.72 1.94 -14.80
N GLN A 53 6.58 2.22 -14.16
CA GLN A 53 5.24 2.18 -14.74
C GLN A 53 4.77 3.53 -15.30
N LYS A 54 5.65 4.55 -15.34
CA LYS A 54 5.41 5.91 -15.87
C LYS A 54 4.41 6.74 -15.07
N PHE A 55 4.19 6.43 -13.80
CA PHE A 55 3.55 7.37 -12.89
C PHE A 55 4.54 8.48 -12.52
N GLU A 56 4.03 9.67 -12.23
CA GLU A 56 4.83 10.83 -11.87
C GLU A 56 4.56 11.24 -10.42
N TYR A 57 5.61 11.52 -9.66
CA TYR A 57 5.45 12.10 -8.33
C TYR A 57 4.95 13.55 -8.45
N SER A 58 3.95 13.93 -7.65
CA SER A 58 3.43 15.30 -7.57
C SER A 58 3.25 15.77 -6.13
N ASN A 59 2.92 17.05 -5.95
CA ASN A 59 2.49 17.53 -4.64
C ASN A 59 1.21 16.81 -4.20
N LEU A 60 1.02 16.71 -2.89
CA LEU A 60 -0.12 16.03 -2.27
C LEU A 60 -1.48 16.53 -2.78
N ASN A 61 -1.62 17.84 -2.99
CA ASN A 61 -2.88 18.46 -3.42
C ASN A 61 -3.20 18.24 -4.91
N ASP A 62 -2.19 17.89 -5.71
CA ASP A 62 -2.28 17.72 -7.17
C ASP A 62 -2.26 16.24 -7.59
N ALA A 63 -2.06 15.33 -6.63
CA ALA A 63 -1.93 13.90 -6.90
C ALA A 63 -3.28 13.28 -7.26
N ASP A 64 -3.30 12.38 -8.24
CA ASP A 64 -4.48 11.58 -8.57
C ASP A 64 -4.75 10.52 -7.49
N ILE A 65 -3.68 10.01 -6.86
CA ILE A 65 -3.73 9.06 -5.75
C ILE A 65 -2.68 9.38 -4.69
N ILE A 66 -2.97 9.00 -3.44
CA ILE A 66 -2.00 9.02 -2.35
C ILE A 66 -1.62 7.58 -2.02
N VAL A 67 -0.32 7.27 -2.08
CA VAL A 67 0.20 5.97 -1.71
C VAL A 67 0.50 5.95 -0.22
N THR A 68 0.08 4.88 0.43
CA THR A 68 0.26 4.65 1.86
C THR A 68 0.62 3.19 2.10
N TYR A 69 1.26 2.92 3.23
CA TYR A 69 1.73 1.58 3.55
C TYR A 69 1.64 1.26 5.05
N TYR A 70 1.61 -0.01 5.41
CA TYR A 70 1.62 -0.47 6.81
C TYR A 70 2.33 -1.81 6.93
N LEU A 71 3.26 -1.92 7.87
CA LEU A 71 3.93 -3.19 8.18
C LEU A 71 3.24 -3.86 9.36
N VAL A 72 2.70 -5.06 9.14
CA VAL A 72 1.94 -5.79 10.15
C VAL A 72 2.88 -6.34 11.22
N LYS A 73 2.73 -5.85 12.47
CA LYS A 73 3.52 -6.32 13.63
C LYS A 73 2.77 -7.28 14.57
N GLY A 74 1.52 -7.64 14.25
CA GLY A 74 0.69 -8.56 15.03
C GLY A 74 -0.24 -7.93 16.07
N LYS A 75 -0.18 -6.60 16.28
CA LYS A 75 -1.16 -5.89 17.12
C LYS A 75 -2.41 -5.55 16.32
N ARG A 76 -3.54 -6.17 16.66
CA ARG A 76 -4.84 -5.96 15.99
C ARG A 76 -5.30 -4.51 16.05
N GLN A 77 -5.07 -3.81 17.16
CA GLN A 77 -5.49 -2.42 17.35
C GLN A 77 -4.78 -1.47 16.38
N ASP A 78 -3.48 -1.65 16.16
CA ASP A 78 -2.69 -0.82 15.25
C ASP A 78 -3.20 -0.96 13.81
N TYR A 79 -3.51 -2.18 13.40
CA TYR A 79 -4.14 -2.44 12.10
C TYR A 79 -5.53 -1.81 11.98
N GLN A 80 -6.34 -1.87 13.04
CA GLN A 80 -7.65 -1.20 13.06
C GLN A 80 -7.52 0.33 12.97
N ASN A 81 -6.53 0.91 13.65
CA ASN A 81 -6.25 2.34 13.59
C ASN A 81 -5.82 2.73 12.18
N TYR A 82 -4.89 1.98 11.57
CA TYR A 82 -4.48 2.19 10.18
C TYR A 82 -5.68 2.17 9.22
N ASN A 83 -6.56 1.15 9.32
CA ASN A 83 -7.76 1.06 8.48
C ASN A 83 -8.72 2.25 8.65
N LYS A 84 -8.83 2.81 9.86
CA LYS A 84 -9.63 4.02 10.09
C LYS A 84 -9.04 5.22 9.35
N VAL A 85 -7.71 5.35 9.31
CA VAL A 85 -7.05 6.47 8.62
C VAL A 85 -7.24 6.39 7.11
N VAL A 86 -7.08 5.21 6.50
CA VAL A 86 -7.26 5.05 5.04
C VAL A 86 -8.72 4.80 4.62
N LEU A 87 -9.65 4.89 5.57
CA LEU A 87 -11.08 4.54 5.42
C LEU A 87 -11.31 3.19 4.70
N PHE A 88 -10.41 2.23 4.92
CA PHE A 88 -10.55 0.90 4.35
C PHE A 88 -11.53 0.08 5.18
N CYS A 89 -12.55 -0.46 4.51
CA CYS A 89 -13.66 -1.13 5.15
C CYS A 89 -13.83 -2.53 4.56
N PRO A 90 -13.32 -3.58 5.23
CA PRO A 90 -13.46 -4.96 4.76
C PRO A 90 -14.91 -5.40 4.54
N HIS A 91 -15.86 -4.85 5.31
CA HIS A 91 -17.27 -5.16 5.17
C HIS A 91 -17.92 -4.45 3.97
N CYS A 92 -17.37 -3.29 3.57
CA CYS A 92 -17.78 -2.55 2.39
C CYS A 92 -17.32 -3.24 1.11
N LEU A 93 -16.34 -4.16 1.20
CA LEU A 93 -15.92 -5.03 0.11
C LEU A 93 -17.02 -6.00 -0.34
N LYS A 94 -18.07 -6.20 0.46
CA LYS A 94 -19.25 -6.99 0.06
C LYS A 94 -20.16 -6.26 -0.93
N ALA A 95 -19.88 -4.99 -1.25
CA ALA A 95 -20.56 -4.26 -2.30
C ALA A 95 -20.06 -4.72 -3.68
N ASN A 96 -20.95 -4.78 -4.68
CA ASN A 96 -20.70 -5.26 -6.05
C ASN A 96 -19.57 -4.50 -6.81
N THR A 97 -19.03 -3.44 -6.21
CA THR A 97 -17.98 -2.60 -6.79
C THR A 97 -16.58 -2.97 -6.33
N TRP A 98 -16.39 -3.99 -5.50
CA TRP A 98 -15.07 -4.45 -5.12
C TRP A 98 -14.76 -5.77 -5.83
N GLN A 99 -13.68 -5.78 -6.61
CA GLN A 99 -13.15 -7.01 -7.19
C GLN A 99 -12.08 -7.56 -6.25
N GLN A 100 -12.26 -8.82 -5.87
CA GLN A 100 -11.31 -9.56 -5.06
C GLN A 100 -10.89 -10.76 -5.92
N ASP A 101 -9.65 -10.77 -6.39
CA ASP A 101 -9.18 -11.88 -7.24
C ASP A 101 -8.89 -13.16 -6.45
N ASN A 102 -9.07 -13.22 -5.12
CA ASN A 102 -8.97 -14.46 -4.34
C ASN A 102 -9.71 -14.38 -3.00
N ASN A 103 -10.49 -15.41 -2.64
CA ASN A 103 -11.24 -15.61 -1.38
C ASN A 103 -10.38 -15.63 -0.08
N GLU A 104 -9.11 -15.20 -0.12
CA GLU A 104 -8.09 -15.40 0.91
C GLU A 104 -7.51 -14.08 1.44
N TRP A 105 -8.33 -13.04 1.62
CA TRP A 105 -7.83 -11.81 2.27
C TRP A 105 -7.52 -12.07 3.75
N ALA A 106 -6.25 -12.37 4.03
CA ALA A 106 -5.73 -12.59 5.37
C ALA A 106 -4.60 -11.60 5.67
N ILE A 107 -4.55 -11.13 6.92
CA ILE A 107 -3.48 -10.27 7.42
C ILE A 107 -2.57 -11.13 8.28
N TYR A 108 -1.27 -11.07 8.03
CA TYR A 108 -0.27 -11.88 8.72
C TYR A 108 0.91 -11.01 9.17
N PRO A 109 1.51 -11.29 10.35
CA PRO A 109 2.73 -10.59 10.79
C PRO A 109 3.84 -10.65 9.74
N GLY A 110 4.57 -9.55 9.57
CA GLY A 110 5.60 -9.41 8.53
C GLY A 110 5.06 -9.08 7.14
N GLY A 111 3.73 -9.04 6.97
CA GLY A 111 3.09 -8.55 5.75
C GLY A 111 3.21 -7.04 5.61
N LEU A 112 3.70 -6.57 4.46
CA LEU A 112 3.62 -5.19 4.02
C LEU A 112 2.30 -4.98 3.29
N ILE A 113 1.46 -4.09 3.80
CA ILE A 113 0.26 -3.59 3.13
C ILE A 113 0.62 -2.32 2.37
N ILE A 114 0.14 -2.21 1.14
CA ILE A 114 0.12 -0.95 0.38
C ILE A 114 -1.34 -0.61 0.05
N ASP A 115 -1.70 0.64 0.26
CA ASP A 115 -2.99 1.24 -0.10
C ASP A 115 -2.80 2.38 -1.09
N LEU A 116 -3.70 2.48 -2.07
CA LEU A 116 -3.84 3.66 -2.92
C LEU A 116 -5.13 4.37 -2.52
N VAL A 117 -5.01 5.59 -2.03
CA VAL A 117 -6.12 6.42 -1.52
C VAL A 117 -6.52 7.43 -2.57
N ASP A 118 -7.82 7.47 -2.88
CA ASP A 118 -8.42 8.54 -3.68
C ASP A 118 -8.49 9.82 -2.83
N PRO A 119 -7.75 10.90 -3.17
CA PRO A 119 -7.73 12.12 -2.39
C PRO A 119 -9.05 12.89 -2.43
N LYS A 120 -9.94 12.64 -3.40
CA LYS A 120 -11.26 13.29 -3.48
C LYS A 120 -12.25 12.68 -2.50
N ARG A 121 -12.13 11.36 -2.27
CA ARG A 121 -13.02 10.59 -1.38
C ARG A 121 -12.38 10.22 -0.04
N HIS A 122 -11.09 10.54 0.12
CA HIS A 122 -10.25 10.23 1.27
C HIS A 122 -10.30 8.75 1.70
N ARG A 123 -10.37 7.84 0.72
CA ARG A 123 -10.56 6.40 0.95
C ARG A 123 -9.65 5.57 0.06
N SER A 124 -9.14 4.47 0.61
CA SER A 124 -8.47 3.43 -0.17
C SER A 124 -9.38 2.88 -1.26
N VAL A 125 -8.89 2.91 -2.50
CA VAL A 125 -9.54 2.34 -3.69
C VAL A 125 -8.83 1.09 -4.18
N TRP A 126 -7.63 0.80 -3.65
CA TRP A 126 -6.82 -0.36 -3.98
C TRP A 126 -5.99 -0.74 -2.77
N ARG A 127 -5.85 -2.05 -2.53
CA ARG A 127 -5.00 -2.58 -1.48
C ARG A 127 -4.35 -3.88 -1.91
N SER A 128 -3.09 -4.07 -1.50
CA SER A 128 -2.34 -5.31 -1.63
C SER A 128 -1.61 -5.63 -0.33
N ILE A 129 -1.30 -6.92 -0.10
CA ILE A 129 -0.47 -7.37 1.04
C ILE A 129 0.54 -8.43 0.58
N TYR A 130 1.81 -8.23 0.94
CA TYR A 130 2.90 -9.15 0.58
C TYR A 130 3.81 -9.47 1.78
N PRO A 131 4.28 -10.71 1.98
CA PRO A 131 5.20 -11.03 3.06
C PRO A 131 6.61 -10.48 2.77
N LEU A 132 7.17 -9.69 3.67
CA LEU A 132 8.57 -9.23 3.53
C LEU A 132 9.59 -10.31 3.88
N ASP A 133 9.18 -11.36 4.60
CA ASP A 133 10.01 -12.52 4.99
C ASP A 133 11.38 -12.13 5.56
N PHE A 134 11.45 -11.07 6.37
CA PHE A 134 12.69 -10.67 7.02
C PHE A 134 13.14 -11.70 8.06
N GLU A 135 14.39 -12.13 7.92
CA GLU A 135 15.05 -13.04 8.86
C GLU A 135 16.02 -12.26 9.76
N ALA A 136 16.29 -12.78 10.96
CA ALA A 136 17.17 -12.12 11.92
C ALA A 136 18.61 -11.88 11.39
N LYS A 137 19.06 -12.70 10.44
CA LYS A 137 20.39 -12.58 9.79
C LYS A 137 20.41 -11.62 8.60
N ASP A 138 19.25 -11.12 8.16
CA ASP A 138 19.19 -10.26 6.98
C ASP A 138 19.85 -8.92 7.26
N ASN A 139 20.85 -8.59 6.45
CA ASN A 139 21.49 -7.28 6.49
C ASN A 139 20.66 -6.22 5.73
N SER A 140 21.12 -4.97 5.75
CA SER A 140 20.43 -3.85 5.10
C SER A 140 20.19 -4.05 3.60
N THR A 141 21.14 -4.67 2.89
CA THR A 141 21.05 -4.97 1.46
C THR A 141 19.96 -6.00 1.18
N THR A 142 19.98 -7.13 1.88
CA THR A 142 18.99 -8.20 1.71
C THR A 142 17.58 -7.71 2.04
N GLN A 143 17.41 -6.93 3.11
CA GLN A 143 16.10 -6.35 3.42
C GLN A 143 15.63 -5.36 2.35
N ASN A 144 16.55 -4.62 1.73
CA ASN A 144 16.24 -3.71 0.61
C ASN A 144 15.77 -4.49 -0.62
N GLU A 145 16.46 -5.56 -1.00
CA GLU A 145 16.09 -6.44 -2.11
C GLU A 145 14.70 -7.05 -1.90
N LYS A 146 14.43 -7.63 -0.73
CA LYS A 146 13.12 -8.18 -0.37
C LYS A 146 12.00 -7.13 -0.42
N THR A 147 12.29 -5.90 0.02
CA THR A 147 11.33 -4.79 -0.04
C THR A 147 11.06 -4.37 -1.49
N MET A 148 12.09 -4.24 -2.32
CA MET A 148 11.96 -3.92 -3.75
C MET A 148 11.12 -4.97 -4.48
N GLU A 149 11.39 -6.26 -4.25
CA GLU A 149 10.66 -7.37 -4.84
C GLU A 149 9.17 -7.35 -4.44
N ALA A 150 8.91 -7.22 -3.14
CA ALA A 150 7.55 -7.15 -2.60
C ALA A 150 6.77 -5.99 -3.21
N VAL A 151 7.34 -4.79 -3.19
CA VAL A 151 6.70 -3.57 -3.70
C VAL A 151 6.46 -3.64 -5.21
N ASN A 152 7.44 -4.13 -5.98
CA ASN A 152 7.27 -4.31 -7.42
C ASN A 152 6.13 -5.31 -7.70
N THR A 153 6.14 -6.47 -7.03
CA THR A 153 5.11 -7.51 -7.20
C THR A 153 3.71 -7.01 -6.83
N MET A 154 3.59 -6.20 -5.77
CA MET A 154 2.32 -5.57 -5.39
C MET A 154 1.85 -4.57 -6.46
N LEU A 155 2.68 -3.60 -6.82
CA LEU A 155 2.26 -2.48 -7.67
C LEU A 155 2.15 -2.83 -9.16
N THR A 156 2.75 -3.92 -9.64
CA THR A 156 2.51 -4.42 -11.01
C THR A 156 1.10 -4.97 -11.21
N GLN A 157 0.39 -5.26 -10.12
CA GLN A 157 -1.02 -5.67 -10.14
C GLN A 157 -1.99 -4.48 -10.11
N TYR A 158 -1.49 -3.26 -10.35
CA TYR A 158 -2.33 -2.09 -10.57
C TYR A 158 -3.32 -2.35 -11.73
N PRO A 159 -4.64 -2.11 -11.56
CA PRO A 159 -5.63 -2.38 -12.61
C PRO A 159 -5.37 -1.53 -13.86
N ARG A 160 -5.33 -2.18 -15.03
CA ARG A 160 -5.18 -1.54 -16.35
C ARG A 160 -6.44 -1.79 -17.17
N ASN A 161 -7.54 -1.16 -16.77
CA ASN A 161 -8.77 -1.18 -17.55
C ASN A 161 -8.79 -0.02 -18.55
#